data_AF-A0A835ZBY8-F1
#
_entry.id   AF-A0A835ZBY8-F1
#
_cell.length_a   1.000
_cell.length_b   1.000
_cell.length_c   1.000
_cell.angle_alpha   90.00
_cell.angle_beta   90.00
_cell.angle_gamma   90.00
#
_symmetry.space_group_name_H-M   'P 1'
#
loop_
_entity.id
_entity.type
_entity.pdbx_description
1 polymer ?
#
loop_
_entity_poly.entity_id
_entity_poly.type
_entity_poly.pdbx_seq_one_letter_code
_entity_poly.pdbx_strand_id
1 'polypeptide(L)'
;MLTYDIYSIARAVALIEDMERLRYLQAMSNAAWQPVVACMRAHVSDAAVQRRGAQAVSELGKYHYDAIVAAGACEAVVDGMRAHVSDAAVQRYGAETITRLAKRSCIITLVTVGACEVILAGMRAHASNAAVQRRCADAVVYLTMDVRGCKRLIAAGACEAVVDGMRAHVSIAVVHRLCARAVMCLVVNVAVRTRLVAAGACEAAADGMRAHASDAAVQKACAEAVTCLAADVRGRTRLVAAGACEAVVEGMRAHASDTFVQRWCAKAIVCLAVDVAGRTRLVAAGACEAAADAMYAHMSDAAVQKACAEVIVRLHSRRRLRSARVA
;
A
#
# COMPACT_ATOMS: atom_id res chain seq x y z
N MET A 1 38.92 -5.18 7.85
CA MET A 1 38.64 -4.18 8.89
C MET A 1 39.41 -2.93 8.51
N LEU A 2 38.82 -2.06 7.68
CA LEU A 2 39.46 -0.81 7.25
C LEU A 2 39.14 0.24 8.31
N THR A 3 40.16 0.66 9.04
CA THR A 3 40.13 1.82 9.95
C THR A 3 39.90 3.07 9.11
N TYR A 4 38.63 3.47 8.97
CA TYR A 4 38.30 4.79 8.44
C TYR A 4 38.74 5.85 9.45
N ASP A 5 39.48 6.82 8.94
CA ASP A 5 40.04 7.92 9.72
C ASP A 5 38.92 8.68 10.45
N ILE A 6 39.09 8.94 11.74
CA ILE A 6 38.15 9.67 12.60
C ILE A 6 37.78 11.03 11.96
N TYR A 7 38.71 11.64 11.21
CA TYR A 7 38.47 12.87 10.45
C TYR A 7 37.43 12.70 9.34
N SER A 8 37.34 11.53 8.70
CA SER A 8 36.36 11.25 7.66
C SER A 8 34.94 11.10 8.23
N ILE A 9 34.82 10.52 9.43
CA ILE A 9 33.56 10.37 10.16
C ILE A 9 33.13 11.73 10.73
N ALA A 10 34.03 12.48 11.37
CA ALA A 10 33.73 13.82 11.89
C ALA A 10 33.29 14.78 10.77
N ARG A 11 33.91 14.68 9.58
CA ARG A 11 33.49 15.44 8.39
C ARG A 11 32.14 14.97 7.85
N ALA A 12 31.82 13.68 7.94
CA ALA A 12 30.50 13.15 7.59
C ALA A 12 29.42 13.59 8.58
N VAL A 13 29.71 13.64 9.89
CA VAL A 13 28.81 14.20 10.92
C VAL A 13 28.50 15.66 10.61
N ALA A 14 29.54 16.48 10.39
CA ALA A 14 29.37 17.89 10.02
C ALA A 14 28.61 18.10 8.69
N LEU A 15 28.75 17.17 7.74
CA LEU A 15 28.02 17.18 6.46
C LEU A 15 26.54 16.82 6.64
N ILE A 16 26.27 15.80 7.45
CA ILE A 16 24.93 15.37 7.83
C ILE A 16 24.22 16.47 8.64
N GLU A 17 24.98 17.25 9.40
CA GLU A 17 24.51 18.37 10.23
C GLU A 17 24.07 19.65 9.46
N ASP A 18 24.43 19.79 8.19
CA ASP A 18 24.14 20.99 7.38
C ASP A 18 23.38 20.65 6.07
N MET A 19 22.07 20.92 6.05
CA MET A 19 21.17 20.63 4.92
C MET A 19 21.45 21.49 3.67
N GLU A 20 22.02 22.69 3.81
CA GLU A 20 22.38 23.52 2.66
C GLU A 20 23.66 23.01 1.98
N ARG A 21 24.62 22.51 2.77
CA ARG A 21 25.76 21.74 2.23
C ARG A 21 25.32 20.40 1.63
N LEU A 22 24.27 19.77 2.14
CA LEU A 22 23.69 18.55 1.54
C LEU A 22 23.07 18.80 0.14
N ARG A 23 22.57 19.99 -0.16
CA ARG A 23 22.07 20.34 -1.51
C ARG A 23 23.19 20.54 -2.54
N TYR A 24 24.38 20.96 -2.11
CA TYR A 24 25.59 20.94 -2.93
C TYR A 24 26.06 19.51 -3.30
N LEU A 25 25.47 18.46 -2.71
CA LEU A 25 25.85 17.05 -2.94
C LEU A 25 25.21 16.40 -4.17
N GLN A 26 24.41 17.11 -4.97
CA GLN A 26 24.22 16.66 -6.37
C GLN A 26 25.56 16.52 -7.12
N ALA A 27 26.61 17.21 -6.65
CA ALA A 27 27.97 17.13 -7.17
C ALA A 27 28.90 16.14 -6.43
N MET A 28 28.41 15.35 -5.48
CA MET A 28 29.23 14.32 -4.81
C MET A 28 29.63 13.22 -5.79
N SER A 29 30.91 12.81 -5.72
CA SER A 29 31.33 11.56 -6.36
C SER A 29 30.70 10.36 -5.63
N ASN A 30 30.54 9.24 -6.35
CA ASN A 30 30.05 7.98 -5.78
C ASN A 30 30.83 7.55 -4.51
N ALA A 31 32.08 7.96 -4.35
CA ALA A 31 32.92 7.65 -3.20
C ALA A 31 32.43 8.29 -1.88
N ALA A 32 31.61 9.33 -1.96
CA ALA A 32 31.21 10.13 -0.81
C ALA A 32 30.07 9.48 0.01
N TRP A 33 29.41 8.44 -0.52
CA TRP A 33 28.39 7.67 0.19
C TRP A 33 28.95 6.70 1.23
N GLN A 34 30.19 6.25 1.05
CA GLN A 34 30.86 5.36 2.01
C GLN A 34 31.00 6.02 3.41
N PRO A 35 31.54 7.25 3.55
CA PRO A 35 31.58 7.94 4.84
C PRO A 35 30.21 8.21 5.46
N VAL A 36 29.20 8.57 4.65
CA VAL A 36 27.84 8.85 5.13
C VAL A 36 27.23 7.59 5.76
N VAL A 37 27.30 6.45 5.08
CA VAL A 37 26.76 5.19 5.60
C VAL A 37 27.60 4.68 6.77
N ALA A 38 28.93 4.84 6.74
CA ALA A 38 29.80 4.51 7.87
C ALA A 38 29.46 5.32 9.12
N CYS A 39 29.18 6.62 8.97
CA CYS A 39 28.72 7.49 10.04
C CYS A 39 27.39 7.02 10.63
N MET A 40 26.41 6.67 9.77
CA MET A 40 25.15 6.09 10.25
C MET A 40 25.38 4.80 11.05
N ARG A 41 26.29 3.92 10.62
CA ARG A 41 26.60 2.69 11.37
C ARG A 41 27.29 2.96 12.70
N ALA A 42 28.29 3.85 12.71
CA ALA A 42 29.06 4.18 13.91
C ALA A 42 28.19 4.86 14.99
N HIS A 43 27.18 5.63 14.57
CA HIS A 43 26.29 6.37 15.44
C HIS A 43 24.85 5.85 15.36
N VAL A 44 24.68 4.52 15.39
CA VAL A 44 23.36 3.87 15.30
C VAL A 44 22.41 4.27 16.44
N SER A 45 22.95 4.68 17.59
CA SER A 45 22.18 5.13 18.76
C SER A 45 21.88 6.63 18.78
N ASP A 46 22.35 7.39 17.79
CA ASP A 46 22.09 8.83 17.69
C ASP A 46 20.94 9.10 16.70
N ALA A 47 19.79 9.49 17.23
CA ALA A 47 18.60 9.76 16.44
C ALA A 47 18.81 10.93 15.46
N ALA A 48 19.60 11.95 15.79
CA ALA A 48 19.86 13.06 14.87
C ALA A 48 20.68 12.61 13.67
N VAL A 49 21.73 11.81 13.90
CA VAL A 49 22.54 11.21 12.83
C VAL A 49 21.70 10.28 11.96
N GLN A 50 20.88 9.40 12.57
CA GLN A 50 20.02 8.50 11.80
C GLN A 50 18.97 9.24 10.97
N ARG A 51 18.32 10.28 11.53
CA ARG A 51 17.34 11.10 10.80
C ARG A 51 17.95 11.73 9.56
N ARG A 52 19.05 12.46 9.76
CA ARG A 52 19.70 13.22 8.70
C ARG A 52 20.36 12.29 7.68
N GLY A 53 20.99 11.21 8.11
CA GLY A 53 21.55 10.17 7.24
C GLY A 53 20.48 9.51 6.37
N ALA A 54 19.39 9.04 6.97
CA ALA A 54 18.28 8.44 6.22
C ALA A 54 17.62 9.47 5.27
N GLN A 55 17.49 10.73 5.68
CA GLN A 55 17.01 11.80 4.82
C GLN A 55 17.92 11.99 3.59
N ALA A 56 19.22 12.12 3.81
CA ALA A 56 20.22 12.31 2.76
C ALA A 56 20.18 11.17 1.73
N VAL A 57 20.21 9.93 2.20
CA VAL A 57 20.09 8.73 1.35
C VAL A 57 18.78 8.77 0.55
N SER A 58 17.68 9.15 1.21
CA SER A 58 16.38 9.19 0.54
C SER A 58 16.36 10.25 -0.57
N GLU A 59 16.74 11.49 -0.30
CA GLU A 59 16.51 12.64 -1.19
C GLU A 59 17.57 12.75 -2.29
N LEU A 60 18.83 12.51 -1.92
CA LEU A 60 19.99 12.72 -2.78
C LEU A 60 20.45 11.43 -3.44
N GLY A 61 20.12 10.28 -2.84
CA GLY A 61 20.49 8.98 -3.39
C GLY A 61 19.83 8.61 -4.70
N LYS A 62 18.86 9.41 -5.16
CA LYS A 62 18.15 9.20 -6.42
C LYS A 62 19.05 9.16 -7.67
N TYR A 63 20.28 9.67 -7.58
CA TYR A 63 21.27 9.65 -8.67
C TYR A 63 22.45 8.70 -8.44
N HIS A 64 22.55 8.06 -7.26
CA HIS A 64 23.74 7.31 -6.84
C HIS A 64 23.38 5.95 -6.21
N TYR A 65 22.35 5.29 -6.73
CA TYR A 65 21.82 4.05 -6.14
C TYR A 65 22.89 2.97 -5.94
N ASP A 66 23.68 2.67 -6.98
CA ASP A 66 24.70 1.62 -6.90
C ASP A 66 25.76 1.94 -5.84
N ALA A 67 26.15 3.22 -5.73
CA ALA A 67 27.12 3.68 -4.74
C ALA A 67 26.59 3.56 -3.30
N ILE A 68 25.31 3.91 -3.09
CA ILE A 68 24.63 3.82 -1.79
C ILE A 68 24.43 2.37 -1.36
N VAL A 69 24.06 1.50 -2.30
CA VAL A 69 23.92 0.07 -2.04
C VAL A 69 25.29 -0.55 -1.74
N ALA A 70 26.33 -0.20 -2.51
CA ALA A 70 27.70 -0.65 -2.27
C ALA A 70 28.28 -0.12 -0.94
N ALA A 71 27.82 1.05 -0.48
CA ALA A 71 28.13 1.58 0.84
C ALA A 71 27.40 0.82 1.98
N GLY A 72 26.38 0.02 1.65
CA GLY A 72 25.63 -0.78 2.61
C GLY A 72 24.48 -0.02 3.28
N ALA A 73 23.89 0.96 2.60
CA ALA A 73 22.80 1.76 3.15
C ALA A 73 21.56 0.95 3.52
N CYS A 74 21.30 -0.18 2.87
CA CYS A 74 20.16 -1.06 3.21
C CYS A 74 20.21 -1.49 4.68
N GLU A 75 21.38 -1.95 5.13
CA GLU A 75 21.59 -2.41 6.52
C GLU A 75 21.58 -1.21 7.48
N ALA A 76 22.34 -0.15 7.18
CA ALA A 76 22.43 1.02 8.04
C ALA A 76 21.06 1.69 8.30
N VAL A 77 20.21 1.79 7.27
CA VAL A 77 18.86 2.36 7.41
C VAL A 77 17.96 1.45 8.25
N VAL A 78 18.03 0.14 8.03
CA VAL A 78 17.21 -0.82 8.80
C VAL A 78 17.65 -0.86 10.26
N ASP A 79 18.94 -0.81 10.53
CA ASP A 79 19.47 -0.75 11.90
C ASP A 79 19.12 0.57 12.60
N GLY A 80 19.23 1.70 11.90
CA GLY A 80 18.79 3.00 12.42
C GLY A 80 17.30 3.03 12.75
N MET A 81 16.45 2.49 11.87
CA MET A 81 15.02 2.33 12.14
C MET A 81 14.75 1.38 13.32
N ARG A 82 15.54 0.32 13.48
CA ARG A 82 15.40 -0.63 14.60
C ARG A 82 15.78 0.02 15.93
N ALA A 83 16.88 0.77 15.97
CA ALA A 83 17.36 1.47 17.16
C ALA A 83 16.44 2.63 17.58
N HIS A 84 15.76 3.27 16.63
CA HIS A 84 14.91 4.43 16.89
C HIS A 84 13.46 4.21 16.44
N VAL A 85 12.86 3.12 16.92
CA VAL A 85 11.46 2.78 16.62
C VAL A 85 10.46 3.86 17.04
N SER A 86 10.79 4.67 18.05
CA SER A 86 9.96 5.76 18.58
C SER A 86 10.22 7.13 17.94
N ASP A 87 11.22 7.26 17.05
CA ASP A 87 11.47 8.51 16.34
C ASP A 87 10.76 8.53 14.99
N ALA A 88 9.69 9.32 14.90
CA ALA A 88 8.85 9.39 13.71
C ALA A 88 9.61 9.86 12.45
N ALA A 89 10.63 10.71 12.59
CA ALA A 89 11.40 11.18 11.45
C ALA A 89 12.38 10.10 10.96
N VAL A 90 13.02 9.34 11.86
CA VAL A 90 13.83 8.16 11.47
C VAL A 90 12.95 7.17 10.74
N GLN A 91 11.77 6.83 11.30
CA GLN A 91 10.86 5.87 10.67
C GLN A 91 10.38 6.35 9.30
N ARG A 92 10.01 7.63 9.17
CA ARG A 92 9.54 8.20 7.91
C ARG A 92 10.62 8.18 6.82
N TYR A 93 11.81 8.71 7.10
CA TYR A 93 12.89 8.78 6.13
C TYR A 93 13.47 7.40 5.82
N GLY A 94 13.56 6.53 6.82
CA GLY A 94 13.98 5.15 6.64
C GLY A 94 13.02 4.37 5.74
N ALA A 95 11.71 4.45 5.98
CA ALA A 95 10.70 3.82 5.13
C ALA A 95 10.69 4.38 3.70
N GLU A 96 10.91 5.69 3.55
CA GLU A 96 11.08 6.32 2.24
C GLU A 96 12.31 5.81 1.49
N THR A 97 13.44 5.66 2.18
CA THR A 97 14.65 5.06 1.62
C THR A 97 14.44 3.61 1.21
N ILE A 98 13.85 2.78 2.08
CA ILE A 98 13.51 1.38 1.78
C ILE A 98 12.63 1.30 0.52
N THR A 99 11.62 2.17 0.41
CA THR A 99 10.75 2.24 -0.77
C THR A 99 11.53 2.55 -2.06
N ARG A 100 12.44 3.54 -2.01
CA ARG A 100 13.25 3.93 -3.17
C ARG A 100 14.22 2.82 -3.59
N LEU A 101 14.86 2.16 -2.62
CA LEU A 101 15.77 1.04 -2.89
C LEU A 101 15.02 -0.19 -3.42
N ALA A 102 13.83 -0.48 -2.89
CA ALA A 102 12.98 -1.57 -3.38
C ALA A 102 12.57 -1.38 -4.86
N LYS A 103 12.26 -0.15 -5.28
CA LYS A 103 11.97 0.20 -6.69
C LYS A 103 13.14 -0.05 -7.65
N ARG A 104 14.37 -0.13 -7.14
CA ARG A 104 15.61 -0.32 -7.91
C ARG A 104 16.18 -1.73 -7.73
N SER A 105 15.32 -2.71 -7.47
CA SER A 105 15.67 -4.14 -7.38
C SER A 105 16.47 -4.56 -6.14
N CYS A 106 16.53 -3.73 -5.08
CA CYS A 106 17.16 -4.12 -3.82
C CYS A 106 16.24 -4.90 -2.86
N ILE A 107 15.07 -5.38 -3.33
CA ILE A 107 14.07 -6.04 -2.48
C ILE A 107 14.69 -7.22 -1.73
N ILE A 108 15.50 -8.06 -2.38
CA ILE A 108 16.12 -9.22 -1.75
C ILE A 108 17.01 -8.80 -0.57
N THR A 109 17.92 -7.86 -0.80
CA THR A 109 18.83 -7.35 0.23
C THR A 109 18.06 -6.74 1.40
N LEU A 110 17.08 -5.89 1.11
CA LEU A 110 16.23 -5.25 2.11
C LEU A 110 15.48 -6.28 2.96
N VAL A 111 14.91 -7.29 2.31
CA VAL A 111 14.24 -8.40 2.99
C VAL A 111 15.25 -9.11 3.89
N THR A 112 16.43 -9.49 3.39
CA THR A 112 17.47 -10.19 4.18
C THR A 112 17.84 -9.43 5.45
N VAL A 113 18.10 -8.12 5.38
CA VAL A 113 18.51 -7.31 6.54
C VAL A 113 17.37 -6.97 7.51
N GLY A 114 16.13 -7.33 7.19
CA GLY A 114 14.98 -7.18 8.08
C GLY A 114 14.15 -5.91 7.88
N ALA A 115 14.09 -5.40 6.64
CA ALA A 115 13.26 -4.25 6.30
C ALA A 115 11.76 -4.50 6.59
N CYS A 116 11.27 -5.72 6.40
CA CYS A 116 9.86 -6.04 6.62
C CYS A 116 9.45 -5.80 8.08
N GLU A 117 10.27 -6.26 9.02
CA GLU A 117 10.00 -6.18 10.45
C GLU A 117 10.05 -4.73 10.95
N VAL A 118 11.05 -3.94 10.52
CA VAL A 118 11.17 -2.53 10.94
C VAL A 118 10.07 -1.65 10.33
N ILE A 119 9.62 -1.92 9.10
CA ILE A 119 8.49 -1.21 8.47
C ILE A 119 7.21 -1.42 9.29
N LEU A 120 6.91 -2.67 9.68
CA LEU A 120 5.72 -2.96 10.47
C LEU A 120 5.84 -2.48 11.92
N ALA A 121 7.06 -2.49 12.50
CA ALA A 121 7.30 -1.89 13.81
C ALA A 121 7.05 -0.38 13.78
N GLY A 122 7.54 0.32 12.75
CA GLY A 122 7.29 1.75 12.54
C GLY A 122 5.80 2.06 12.35
N MET A 123 5.04 1.23 11.62
CA MET A 123 3.58 1.38 11.53
C MET A 123 2.91 1.26 12.89
N ARG A 124 3.33 0.32 13.74
CA ARG A 124 2.71 0.12 15.07
C ARG A 124 3.08 1.24 16.04
N ALA A 125 4.35 1.62 16.09
CA ALA A 125 4.83 2.67 16.99
C ALA A 125 4.28 4.06 16.66
N HIS A 126 3.89 4.28 15.40
CA HIS A 126 3.39 5.56 14.91
C HIS A 126 2.03 5.42 14.21
N ALA A 127 1.10 4.69 14.84
CA ALA A 127 -0.25 4.44 14.32
C ALA A 127 -1.04 5.72 13.99
N SER A 128 -0.79 6.81 14.72
CA SER A 128 -1.46 8.11 14.51
C SER A 128 -0.68 9.08 13.61
N ASN A 129 0.52 8.73 13.16
CA ASN A 129 1.34 9.60 12.31
C ASN A 129 1.13 9.26 10.83
N ALA A 130 0.30 10.05 10.15
CA ALA A 130 -0.02 9.85 8.75
C ALA A 130 1.19 9.84 7.80
N ALA A 131 2.24 10.61 8.12
CA ALA A 131 3.43 10.67 7.28
C ALA A 131 4.26 9.37 7.38
N VAL A 132 4.37 8.78 8.57
CA VAL A 132 4.99 7.47 8.77
C VAL A 132 4.14 6.38 8.13
N GLN A 133 2.83 6.36 8.40
CA GLN A 133 1.91 5.37 7.81
C GLN A 133 1.96 5.36 6.30
N ARG A 134 1.94 6.55 5.67
CA ARG A 134 2.08 6.69 4.22
C ARG A 134 3.35 6.03 3.69
N ARG A 135 4.52 6.31 4.30
CA ARG A 135 5.81 5.78 3.81
C ARG A 135 5.95 4.29 4.07
N CYS A 136 5.51 3.82 5.23
CA CYS A 136 5.53 2.40 5.55
C CYS A 136 4.56 1.60 4.66
N ALA A 137 3.33 2.07 4.44
CA ALA A 137 2.39 1.41 3.55
C ALA A 137 2.90 1.33 2.11
N ASP A 138 3.57 2.38 1.60
CA ASP A 138 4.21 2.33 0.29
C ASP A 138 5.34 1.27 0.27
N ALA A 139 6.18 1.23 1.30
CA ALA A 139 7.24 0.22 1.42
C ALA A 139 6.69 -1.20 1.46
N VAL A 140 5.59 -1.46 2.19
CA VAL A 140 4.90 -2.75 2.20
C VAL A 140 4.54 -3.16 0.77
N VAL A 141 3.92 -2.28 -0.02
CA VAL A 141 3.55 -2.60 -1.40
C VAL A 141 4.77 -3.00 -2.23
N TYR A 142 5.88 -2.24 -2.17
CA TYR A 142 7.06 -2.57 -2.97
C TYR A 142 7.76 -3.85 -2.50
N LEU A 143 7.80 -4.11 -1.19
CA LEU A 143 8.39 -5.33 -0.65
C LEU A 143 7.57 -6.57 -1.00
N THR A 144 6.24 -6.46 -1.17
CA THR A 144 5.41 -7.58 -1.64
C THR A 144 5.65 -7.99 -3.10
N MET A 145 6.36 -7.19 -3.90
CA MET A 145 6.69 -7.53 -5.29
C MET A 145 7.66 -8.71 -5.41
N ASP A 146 8.36 -9.07 -4.32
CA ASP A 146 9.11 -10.32 -4.22
C ASP A 146 8.42 -11.30 -3.26
N VAL A 147 8.38 -12.58 -3.63
CA VAL A 147 7.71 -13.63 -2.84
C VAL A 147 8.30 -13.77 -1.42
N ARG A 148 9.59 -13.52 -1.22
CA ARG A 148 10.24 -13.59 0.11
C ARG A 148 9.80 -12.41 0.98
N GLY A 149 9.71 -11.22 0.39
CA GLY A 149 9.21 -10.03 1.08
C GLY A 149 7.75 -10.18 1.47
N CYS A 150 6.91 -10.68 0.56
CA CYS A 150 5.52 -11.00 0.85
C CYS A 150 5.39 -12.01 2.01
N LYS A 151 6.13 -13.13 1.97
CA LYS A 151 6.14 -14.13 3.05
C LYS A 151 6.58 -13.55 4.40
N ARG A 152 7.66 -12.76 4.43
CA ARG A 152 8.16 -12.15 5.68
C ARG A 152 7.20 -11.09 6.23
N LEU A 153 6.61 -10.25 5.38
CA LEU A 153 5.58 -9.30 5.79
C LEU A 153 4.36 -10.00 6.43
N ILE A 154 3.88 -11.08 5.81
CA ILE A 154 2.75 -11.86 6.35
C ILE A 154 3.13 -12.47 7.71
N ALA A 155 4.31 -13.08 7.82
CA ALA A 155 4.79 -13.68 9.07
C ALA A 155 4.93 -12.62 10.18
N ALA A 156 5.43 -11.43 9.84
CA ALA A 156 5.61 -10.31 10.77
C ALA A 156 4.32 -9.54 11.08
N GLY A 157 3.16 -9.95 10.54
CA GLY A 157 1.85 -9.37 10.87
C GLY A 157 1.46 -8.14 10.07
N ALA A 158 1.75 -8.13 8.76
CA ALA A 158 1.34 -7.06 7.86
C ALA A 158 -0.18 -6.95 7.70
N CYS A 159 -0.93 -8.05 7.81
CA CYS A 159 -2.38 -8.04 7.60
C CYS A 159 -3.10 -7.10 8.58
N GLU A 160 -2.79 -7.21 9.87
CA GLU A 160 -3.35 -6.36 10.91
C GLU A 160 -2.82 -4.92 10.76
N ALA A 161 -1.52 -4.75 10.58
CA ALA A 161 -0.90 -3.43 10.49
C ALA A 161 -1.46 -2.56 9.34
N VAL A 162 -1.69 -3.14 8.15
CA VAL A 162 -2.26 -2.37 7.03
C VAL A 162 -3.73 -2.03 7.25
N VAL A 163 -4.51 -2.92 7.87
CA VAL A 163 -5.93 -2.67 8.17
C VAL A 163 -6.07 -1.63 9.27
N ASP A 164 -5.23 -1.68 10.31
CA ASP A 164 -5.19 -0.66 11.36
C ASP A 164 -4.79 0.70 10.78
N GLY A 165 -3.84 0.73 9.84
CA GLY A 165 -3.48 1.95 9.10
C GLY A 165 -4.63 2.52 8.28
N MET A 166 -5.48 1.69 7.65
CA MET A 166 -6.69 2.14 6.96
C MET A 166 -7.68 2.80 7.94
N ARG A 167 -7.91 2.16 9.09
CA ARG A 167 -8.86 2.64 10.10
C ARG A 167 -8.40 3.94 10.77
N ALA A 168 -7.14 4.00 11.20
CA ALA A 168 -6.58 5.16 11.90
C ALA A 168 -6.55 6.42 11.01
N HIS A 169 -6.51 6.24 9.69
CA HIS A 169 -6.37 7.32 8.72
C HIS A 169 -7.42 7.27 7.61
N VAL A 170 -8.66 6.92 7.96
CA VAL A 170 -9.79 6.86 7.03
C VAL A 170 -10.10 8.19 6.34
N SER A 171 -9.69 9.32 6.92
CA SER A 171 -9.85 10.66 6.35
C SER A 171 -8.66 11.10 5.47
N ILE A 172 -7.61 10.29 5.35
CA ILE A 172 -6.38 10.63 4.61
C ILE A 172 -6.24 9.72 3.39
N ALA A 173 -6.72 10.22 2.25
CA ALA A 173 -6.84 9.49 0.99
C ALA A 173 -5.56 8.74 0.60
N VAL A 174 -4.40 9.39 0.70
CA VAL A 174 -3.12 8.77 0.29
C VAL A 174 -2.72 7.58 1.16
N VAL A 175 -2.99 7.63 2.48
CA VAL A 175 -2.70 6.53 3.40
C VAL A 175 -3.65 5.39 3.10
N HIS A 176 -4.95 5.69 3.04
CA HIS A 176 -5.98 4.69 2.79
C HIS A 176 -5.76 3.96 1.46
N ARG A 177 -5.45 4.70 0.38
CA ARG A 177 -5.13 4.13 -0.93
C ARG A 177 -3.95 3.16 -0.87
N LEU A 178 -2.86 3.54 -0.19
CA LEU A 178 -1.66 2.70 -0.11
C LEU A 178 -1.91 1.45 0.73
N CYS A 179 -2.61 1.57 1.85
CA CYS A 179 -2.97 0.41 2.66
C CYS A 179 -3.96 -0.52 1.93
N ALA A 180 -4.97 0.01 1.23
CA ALA A 180 -5.88 -0.79 0.40
C ALA A 180 -5.12 -1.54 -0.71
N ARG A 181 -4.15 -0.87 -1.36
CA ARG A 181 -3.25 -1.50 -2.32
C ARG A 181 -2.41 -2.60 -1.67
N ALA A 182 -1.90 -2.38 -0.46
CA ALA A 182 -1.15 -3.38 0.29
C ALA A 182 -2.02 -4.62 0.63
N VAL A 183 -3.30 -4.42 0.99
CA VAL A 183 -4.25 -5.54 1.18
C VAL A 183 -4.30 -6.40 -0.07
N MET A 184 -4.48 -5.81 -1.26
CA MET A 184 -4.50 -6.55 -2.52
C MET A 184 -3.20 -7.35 -2.74
N CYS A 185 -2.04 -6.72 -2.54
CA CYS A 185 -0.75 -7.37 -2.76
C CYS A 185 -0.45 -8.51 -1.75
N LEU A 186 -1.03 -8.47 -0.55
CA LEU A 186 -0.84 -9.50 0.47
C LEU A 186 -1.71 -10.74 0.23
N VAL A 187 -2.82 -10.66 -0.52
CA VAL A 187 -3.74 -11.79 -0.74
C VAL A 187 -3.13 -12.81 -1.71
N VAL A 188 -2.17 -13.60 -1.22
CA VAL A 188 -1.48 -14.66 -1.99
C VAL A 188 -2.11 -16.04 -1.84
N ASN A 189 -2.91 -16.27 -0.79
CA ASN A 189 -3.62 -17.52 -0.56
C ASN A 189 -4.86 -17.32 0.35
N VAL A 190 -5.64 -18.39 0.52
CA VAL A 190 -6.88 -18.39 1.32
C VAL A 190 -6.65 -18.10 2.80
N ALA A 191 -5.55 -18.59 3.40
CA ALA A 191 -5.25 -18.35 4.81
C ALA A 191 -4.96 -16.87 5.08
N VAL A 192 -4.17 -16.22 4.22
CA VAL A 192 -3.88 -14.78 4.33
C VAL A 192 -5.14 -13.95 4.11
N ARG A 193 -5.96 -14.32 3.13
CA ARG A 193 -7.27 -13.68 2.93
C ARG A 193 -8.16 -13.79 4.16
N THR A 194 -8.25 -14.98 4.75
CA THR A 194 -9.02 -15.22 5.97
C THR A 194 -8.53 -14.34 7.11
N ARG A 195 -7.21 -14.17 7.25
CA ARG A 195 -6.59 -13.29 8.24
C ARG A 195 -6.91 -11.81 7.99
N LEU A 196 -6.83 -11.33 6.75
CA LEU A 196 -7.23 -9.97 6.37
C LEU A 196 -8.71 -9.70 6.64
N VAL A 197 -9.58 -10.65 6.28
CA VAL A 197 -11.02 -10.58 6.58
C VAL A 197 -11.22 -10.54 8.09
N ALA A 198 -10.52 -11.37 8.87
CA ALA A 198 -10.60 -11.39 10.34
C ALA A 198 -10.14 -10.06 10.97
N ALA A 199 -9.05 -9.48 10.47
CA ALA A 199 -8.57 -8.16 10.87
C ALA A 199 -9.57 -7.03 10.52
N GLY A 200 -10.49 -7.29 9.59
CA GLY A 200 -11.59 -6.42 9.16
C GLY A 200 -11.22 -5.48 8.02
N ALA A 201 -10.47 -6.02 7.05
CA ALA A 201 -10.17 -5.35 5.78
C ALA A 201 -11.43 -5.06 4.94
N CYS A 202 -12.50 -5.84 5.11
CA CYS A 202 -13.76 -5.66 4.40
C CYS A 202 -14.45 -4.35 4.78
N GLU A 203 -14.56 -4.10 6.08
CA GLU A 203 -15.12 -2.89 6.67
C GLU A 203 -14.27 -1.68 6.30
N ALA A 204 -12.95 -1.78 6.48
CA ALA A 204 -12.02 -0.71 6.14
C ALA A 204 -12.07 -0.33 4.64
N ALA A 205 -12.17 -1.31 3.73
CA ALA A 205 -12.30 -1.02 2.30
C ALA A 205 -13.60 -0.28 1.97
N ALA A 206 -14.73 -0.70 2.55
CA ALA A 206 -16.02 -0.02 2.35
C ALA A 206 -16.04 1.38 2.96
N ASP A 207 -15.46 1.55 4.16
CA ASP A 207 -15.31 2.85 4.82
C ASP A 207 -14.48 3.83 3.99
N GLY A 208 -13.36 3.38 3.42
CA GLY A 208 -12.53 4.20 2.54
C GLY A 208 -13.23 4.66 1.27
N MET A 209 -14.03 3.77 0.65
CA MET A 209 -14.83 4.15 -0.52
C MET A 209 -15.85 5.24 -0.15
N ARG A 210 -16.50 5.15 1.01
CA ARG A 210 -17.44 6.17 1.49
C ARG A 210 -16.74 7.49 1.86
N ALA A 211 -15.64 7.43 2.61
CA ALA A 211 -14.91 8.61 3.06
C ALA A 211 -14.23 9.40 1.92
N HIS A 212 -13.94 8.72 0.80
CA HIS A 212 -13.24 9.29 -0.35
C HIS A 212 -14.01 9.07 -1.66
N ALA A 213 -15.32 9.32 -1.63
CA ALA A 213 -16.21 9.15 -2.78
C ALA A 213 -15.76 9.91 -4.05
N SER A 214 -15.03 11.02 -3.90
CA SER A 214 -14.53 11.85 -5.01
C SER A 214 -13.07 11.58 -5.39
N ASP A 215 -12.36 10.64 -4.75
CA ASP A 215 -10.97 10.29 -5.09
C ASP A 215 -10.93 8.98 -5.89
N ALA A 216 -10.74 9.11 -7.20
CA ALA A 216 -10.71 7.97 -8.12
C ALA A 216 -9.64 6.94 -7.75
N ALA A 217 -8.50 7.37 -7.21
CA ALA A 217 -7.41 6.49 -6.87
C ALA A 217 -7.72 5.67 -5.60
N VAL A 218 -8.46 6.25 -4.64
CA VAL A 218 -8.98 5.49 -3.48
C VAL A 218 -10.07 4.53 -3.92
N GLN A 219 -11.03 4.97 -4.75
CA GLN A 219 -12.10 4.11 -5.26
C GLN A 219 -11.54 2.87 -5.97
N LYS A 220 -10.58 3.08 -6.87
CA LYS A 220 -9.89 2.00 -7.57
C LYS A 220 -9.21 1.03 -6.60
N ALA A 221 -8.37 1.53 -5.69
CA ALA A 221 -7.62 0.68 -4.77
C ALA A 221 -8.54 -0.12 -3.83
N CYS A 222 -9.63 0.48 -3.36
CA CYS A 222 -10.61 -0.21 -2.53
C CYS A 222 -11.42 -1.23 -3.33
N ALA A 223 -11.84 -0.92 -4.56
CA ALA A 223 -12.54 -1.89 -5.42
C ALA A 223 -11.65 -3.10 -5.79
N GLU A 224 -10.34 -2.89 -6.00
CA GLU A 224 -9.35 -3.95 -6.13
C GLU A 224 -9.31 -4.84 -4.86
N ALA A 225 -9.20 -4.23 -3.68
CA ALA A 225 -9.21 -4.95 -2.40
C ALA A 225 -10.52 -5.73 -2.18
N VAL A 226 -11.68 -5.12 -2.45
CA VAL A 226 -13.00 -5.76 -2.39
C VAL A 226 -13.05 -6.98 -3.30
N THR A 227 -12.54 -6.87 -4.53
CA THR A 227 -12.48 -7.99 -5.49
C THR A 227 -11.67 -9.16 -4.93
N CYS A 228 -10.49 -8.90 -4.37
CA CYS A 228 -9.63 -9.93 -3.79
C CYS A 228 -10.25 -10.58 -2.55
N LEU A 229 -10.90 -9.80 -1.69
CA LEU A 229 -11.54 -10.29 -0.47
C LEU A 229 -12.84 -11.07 -0.77
N ALA A 230 -13.59 -10.69 -1.81
CA ALA A 230 -14.83 -11.35 -2.23
C ALA A 230 -14.64 -12.73 -2.90
N ALA A 231 -13.39 -13.18 -3.09
CA ALA A 231 -13.15 -14.45 -3.76
C ALA A 231 -13.49 -15.69 -2.89
N ASP A 232 -13.79 -15.53 -1.59
CA ASP A 232 -14.39 -16.59 -0.75
C ASP A 232 -15.71 -16.14 -0.08
N VAL A 233 -16.47 -17.10 0.44
CA VAL A 233 -17.81 -16.87 1.02
C VAL A 233 -17.76 -16.01 2.28
N ARG A 234 -16.70 -16.12 3.11
CA ARG A 234 -16.58 -15.37 4.36
C ARG A 234 -16.31 -13.90 4.07
N GLY A 235 -15.41 -13.62 3.13
CA GLY A 235 -15.11 -12.28 2.66
C GLY A 235 -16.33 -11.63 2.01
N ARG A 236 -17.07 -12.35 1.15
CA ARG A 236 -18.34 -11.83 0.58
C ARG A 236 -19.36 -11.50 1.65
N THR A 237 -19.57 -12.40 2.61
CA THR A 237 -20.53 -12.19 3.71
C THR A 237 -20.18 -10.92 4.50
N ARG A 238 -18.90 -10.73 4.87
CA ARG A 238 -18.46 -9.52 5.58
C ARG A 238 -18.55 -8.27 4.72
N LEU A 239 -18.15 -8.32 3.45
CA LEU A 239 -18.26 -7.18 2.53
C LEU A 239 -19.70 -6.71 2.36
N VAL A 240 -20.64 -7.65 2.19
CA VAL A 240 -22.06 -7.32 2.11
C VAL A 240 -22.55 -6.71 3.42
N ALA A 241 -22.18 -7.28 4.57
CA ALA A 241 -22.54 -6.71 5.87
C ALA A 241 -21.98 -5.29 6.07
N ALA A 242 -20.76 -5.02 5.58
CA ALA A 242 -20.08 -3.73 5.65
C ALA A 242 -20.62 -2.66 4.67
N GLY A 243 -21.60 -2.99 3.82
CA GLY A 243 -22.17 -2.07 2.83
C GLY A 243 -21.28 -1.86 1.61
N ALA A 244 -20.40 -2.81 1.28
CA ALA A 244 -19.52 -2.70 0.12
C ALA A 244 -20.29 -2.72 -1.22
N CYS A 245 -21.49 -3.32 -1.26
CA CYS A 245 -22.32 -3.33 -2.48
C CYS A 245 -22.72 -1.91 -2.88
N GLU A 246 -23.24 -1.14 -1.92
CA GLU A 246 -23.67 0.24 -2.09
C GLU A 246 -22.46 1.13 -2.42
N ALA A 247 -21.38 1.01 -1.65
CA ALA A 247 -20.18 1.81 -1.83
C ALA A 247 -19.53 1.61 -3.22
N VAL A 248 -19.50 0.38 -3.74
CA VAL A 248 -18.95 0.10 -5.09
C VAL A 248 -19.81 0.69 -6.20
N VAL A 249 -21.14 0.64 -6.06
CA VAL A 249 -22.07 1.23 -7.04
C VAL A 249 -21.98 2.77 -7.01
N GLU A 250 -21.91 3.37 -5.82
CA GLU A 250 -21.68 4.80 -5.68
C GLU A 250 -20.34 5.23 -6.28
N GLY A 251 -19.27 4.43 -6.10
CA GLY A 251 -17.98 4.67 -6.75
C GLY A 251 -18.06 4.69 -8.27
N MET A 252 -18.87 3.80 -8.89
CA MET A 252 -19.12 3.87 -10.34
C MET A 252 -19.82 5.16 -10.73
N ARG A 253 -20.83 5.60 -9.97
CA ARG A 253 -21.58 6.84 -10.28
C ARG A 253 -20.70 8.08 -10.13
N ALA A 254 -19.96 8.17 -9.03
CA ALA A 254 -19.10 9.32 -8.72
C ALA A 254 -17.95 9.50 -9.73
N HIS A 255 -17.52 8.41 -10.36
CA HIS A 255 -16.43 8.43 -11.34
C HIS A 255 -16.85 7.86 -12.71
N ALA A 256 -18.00 8.33 -13.20
CA ALA A 256 -18.57 7.90 -14.47
C ALA A 256 -17.59 7.97 -15.66
N SER A 257 -16.66 8.94 -15.67
CA SER A 257 -15.68 9.13 -16.75
C SER A 257 -14.35 8.37 -16.56
N ASP A 258 -14.09 7.75 -15.40
CA ASP A 258 -12.82 7.05 -15.14
C ASP A 258 -12.92 5.56 -15.48
N THR A 259 -12.29 5.17 -16.59
CA THR A 259 -12.33 3.79 -17.10
C THR A 259 -11.77 2.76 -16.11
N PHE A 260 -10.77 3.12 -15.30
CA PHE A 260 -10.19 2.20 -14.32
C PHE A 260 -11.13 1.99 -13.14
N VAL A 261 -11.77 3.04 -12.63
CA VAL A 261 -12.77 2.92 -11.57
C VAL A 261 -13.95 2.08 -12.06
N GLN A 262 -14.47 2.35 -13.27
CA GLN A 262 -15.56 1.56 -13.84
C GLN A 262 -15.22 0.06 -13.91
N ARG A 263 -14.05 -0.29 -14.45
CA ARG A 263 -13.62 -1.69 -14.59
C ARG A 263 -13.51 -2.40 -13.25
N TRP A 264 -12.86 -1.77 -12.26
CA TRP A 264 -12.63 -2.42 -10.97
C TRP A 264 -13.89 -2.48 -10.11
N CYS A 265 -14.74 -1.45 -10.13
CA CYS A 265 -16.02 -1.51 -9.46
C CYS A 265 -16.94 -2.57 -10.11
N ALA A 266 -17.03 -2.63 -11.44
CA ALA A 266 -17.78 -3.69 -12.11
C ALA A 266 -17.25 -5.08 -11.75
N LYS A 267 -15.93 -5.27 -11.66
CA LYS A 267 -15.34 -6.54 -11.23
C LYS A 267 -15.72 -6.89 -9.77
N ALA A 268 -15.65 -5.92 -8.87
CA ALA A 268 -16.08 -6.09 -7.48
C ALA A 268 -17.56 -6.48 -7.39
N ILE A 269 -18.44 -5.84 -8.17
CA ILE A 269 -19.88 -6.18 -8.26
C ILE A 269 -20.06 -7.64 -8.69
N VAL A 270 -19.37 -8.09 -9.73
CA VAL A 270 -19.45 -9.49 -10.21
C VAL A 270 -19.05 -10.48 -9.11
N CYS A 271 -17.99 -10.18 -8.36
CA CYS A 271 -17.53 -11.03 -7.25
C CYS A 271 -18.53 -11.04 -6.08
N LEU A 272 -19.10 -9.89 -5.72
CA LEU A 272 -20.12 -9.78 -4.68
C LEU A 272 -21.46 -10.45 -5.09
N ALA A 273 -21.76 -10.47 -6.39
CA ALA A 273 -22.95 -11.10 -6.96
C ALA A 273 -22.90 -12.64 -7.01
N VAL A 274 -21.84 -13.28 -6.51
CA VAL A 274 -21.76 -14.75 -6.43
C VAL A 274 -22.84 -15.31 -5.50
N ASP A 275 -23.08 -14.66 -4.36
CA ASP A 275 -24.05 -15.11 -3.35
C ASP A 275 -25.40 -14.36 -3.48
N VAL A 276 -26.46 -14.96 -2.93
CA VAL A 276 -27.82 -14.39 -2.97
C VAL A 276 -27.90 -13.04 -2.25
N ALA A 277 -27.29 -12.92 -1.08
CA ALA A 277 -27.32 -11.70 -0.28
C ALA A 277 -26.67 -10.53 -1.02
N GLY A 278 -25.47 -10.73 -1.57
CA GLY A 278 -24.77 -9.72 -2.36
C GLY A 278 -25.55 -9.31 -3.62
N ARG A 279 -26.13 -10.27 -4.36
CA ARG A 279 -27.00 -9.93 -5.50
C ARG A 279 -28.18 -9.07 -5.12
N THR A 280 -28.86 -9.43 -4.02
CA THR A 280 -30.07 -8.72 -3.58
C THR A 280 -29.72 -7.27 -3.23
N ARG A 281 -28.61 -7.07 -2.51
CA ARG A 281 -28.08 -5.73 -2.17
C ARG A 281 -27.64 -4.94 -3.41
N LEU A 282 -26.91 -5.56 -4.34
CA LEU A 282 -26.46 -4.91 -5.57
C LEU A 282 -27.62 -4.48 -6.47
N VAL A 283 -28.67 -5.29 -6.57
CA VAL A 283 -29.89 -4.91 -7.30
C VAL A 283 -30.58 -3.74 -6.61
N ALA A 284 -30.71 -3.77 -5.28
CA ALA A 284 -31.29 -2.67 -4.53
C ALA A 284 -30.48 -1.36 -4.64
N ALA A 285 -29.15 -1.47 -4.74
CA ALA A 285 -28.25 -0.33 -4.93
C ALA A 285 -28.30 0.27 -6.36
N GLY A 286 -28.94 -0.40 -7.31
CA GLY A 286 -29.02 0.02 -8.72
C GLY A 286 -27.74 -0.26 -9.51
N ALA A 287 -27.10 -1.43 -9.28
CA ALA A 287 -25.89 -1.83 -9.97
C ALA A 287 -26.08 -2.07 -11.48
N CYS A 288 -27.28 -2.48 -11.91
CA CYS A 288 -27.58 -2.69 -13.33
C CYS A 288 -27.60 -1.37 -14.09
N GLU A 289 -28.24 -0.36 -13.50
CA GLU A 289 -28.36 0.99 -14.02
C GLU A 289 -26.98 1.65 -14.10
N ALA A 290 -26.20 1.60 -13.01
CA ALA A 290 -24.84 2.11 -13.01
C ALA A 290 -23.93 1.44 -14.05
N ALA A 291 -24.08 0.12 -14.26
CA ALA A 291 -23.34 -0.60 -15.30
C ALA A 291 -23.79 -0.20 -16.71
N ALA A 292 -25.09 0.01 -16.95
CA ALA A 292 -25.59 0.48 -18.23
C ALA A 292 -25.09 1.90 -18.54
N ASP A 293 -25.16 2.82 -17.57
CA ASP A 293 -24.65 4.19 -17.69
C ASP A 293 -23.15 4.20 -18.02
N ALA A 294 -22.36 3.34 -17.37
CA ALA A 294 -20.95 3.18 -17.67
C ALA A 294 -20.70 2.66 -19.09
N MET A 295 -21.53 1.73 -19.59
CA MET A 295 -21.46 1.27 -20.98
C MET A 295 -21.82 2.39 -21.97
N TYR A 296 -22.79 3.25 -21.66
CA TYR A 296 -23.11 4.40 -22.49
C TYR A 296 -22.01 5.46 -22.47
N ALA A 297 -21.40 5.73 -21.31
CA ALA A 297 -20.32 6.70 -21.20
C ALA A 297 -19.03 6.24 -21.91
N HIS A 298 -18.80 4.92 -22.02
CA HIS A 298 -17.57 4.33 -22.53
C HIS A 298 -17.81 3.37 -23.70
N MET A 299 -18.59 3.77 -24.70
CA MET A 299 -18.98 2.91 -25.83
C MET A 299 -17.79 2.28 -26.58
N SER A 300 -16.66 2.98 -26.65
CA SER A 300 -15.44 2.51 -27.33
C SER A 300 -14.47 1.75 -26.44
N ASP A 301 -14.68 1.70 -25.12
CA ASP A 301 -13.80 0.97 -24.20
C ASP A 301 -14.26 -0.47 -24.04
N ALA A 302 -13.68 -1.38 -24.84
CA ALA A 302 -14.05 -2.79 -24.84
C ALA A 302 -13.97 -3.47 -23.46
N ALA A 303 -13.07 -3.02 -22.58
CA ALA A 303 -12.92 -3.62 -21.25
C ALA A 303 -13.98 -3.11 -20.26
N VAL A 304 -14.39 -1.84 -20.34
CA VAL A 304 -15.56 -1.34 -19.59
C VAL A 304 -16.82 -2.03 -20.10
N GLN A 305 -17.00 -2.14 -21.42
CA GLN A 305 -18.15 -2.85 -22.02
C GLN A 305 -18.25 -4.29 -21.52
N LYS A 306 -17.14 -5.04 -21.58
CA LYS A 306 -17.10 -6.43 -21.11
C LYS A 306 -17.41 -6.57 -19.62
N ALA A 307 -16.78 -5.74 -18.78
CA ALA A 307 -16.96 -5.82 -17.34
C ALA A 307 -18.40 -5.48 -16.92
N CYS A 308 -18.99 -4.43 -17.51
CA CYS A 308 -20.35 -4.00 -17.20
C CYS A 308 -21.42 -4.95 -17.79
N ALA A 309 -21.19 -5.53 -18.97
CA ALA A 309 -22.06 -6.58 -19.50
C ALA A 309 -22.09 -7.81 -18.57
N GLU A 310 -20.94 -8.19 -17.99
CA GLU A 310 -20.88 -9.29 -17.01
C GLU A 310 -21.73 -8.97 -15.76
N VAL A 311 -21.71 -7.72 -15.28
CA VAL A 311 -22.60 -7.27 -14.19
C VAL A 311 -24.07 -7.50 -14.55
N ILE A 312 -24.52 -6.99 -15.70
CA ILE A 312 -25.91 -7.10 -16.14
C ILE A 312 -26.32 -8.57 -16.25
N VAL A 313 -25.51 -9.41 -16.90
CA VAL A 313 -25.77 -10.85 -17.04
C VAL A 313 -25.85 -11.53 -15.67
N ARG A 314 -24.93 -11.24 -14.76
CA ARG A 314 -24.87 -11.89 -13.43
C ARG A 314 -26.09 -11.56 -12.56
N LEU A 315 -26.61 -10.34 -12.68
CA LEU A 315 -27.76 -9.88 -11.91
C LEU A 315 -29.10 -10.25 -12.59
N HIS A 316 -29.18 -10.27 -13.93
CA HIS A 316 -30.40 -10.61 -14.67
C HIS A 316 -30.65 -12.11 -14.86
N SER A 317 -29.61 -12.91 -15.12
CA SER A 317 -29.75 -14.35 -15.46
C SER A 317 -30.41 -15.20 -14.37
N ARG A 318 -30.54 -14.69 -13.13
CA ARG A 318 -31.21 -15.39 -12.02
C ARG A 318 -32.51 -14.74 -11.54
N ARG A 319 -32.92 -13.59 -12.11
CA ARG A 319 -34.28 -13.05 -11.92
C ARG A 319 -35.31 -13.96 -12.60
N ARG A 320 -34.99 -14.46 -13.81
CA ARG A 320 -35.80 -15.44 -14.56
C ARG A 320 -35.94 -16.80 -13.87
N LEU A 321 -34.91 -17.28 -13.17
CA LEU A 321 -34.97 -18.55 -12.42
C LEU A 321 -35.82 -18.48 -11.15
N ARG A 322 -36.03 -17.29 -10.57
CA ARG A 322 -36.95 -17.09 -9.44
C ARG A 322 -38.39 -16.91 -9.90
N SER A 323 -38.64 -16.21 -11.01
CA SER A 323 -40.00 -16.09 -11.57
C SER A 323 -40.51 -17.40 -12.16
N ALA A 324 -39.63 -18.25 -12.72
CA ALA A 324 -40.02 -19.56 -13.27
C ALA A 324 -40.14 -20.70 -12.23
N ARG A 325 -39.84 -20.44 -10.95
CA ARG A 325 -40.04 -21.40 -9.84
C ARG A 325 -41.25 -21.05 -8.95
N VAL A 326 -41.88 -19.90 -9.20
CA VAL A 326 -43.04 -19.37 -8.46
C VAL A 326 -44.29 -19.30 -9.37
N ALA A 327 -44.14 -19.66 -10.65
CA ALA A 327 -45.22 -19.93 -11.60
C ALA A 327 -45.29 -21.43 -11.84
#